data_AF-A0A3D1PVT4-F1
#
_entry.id   AF-A0A3D1PVT4-F1
#
_cell.length_a   1.000
_cell.length_b   1.000
_cell.length_c   1.000
_cell.angle_alpha   90.00
_cell.angle_beta   90.00
_cell.angle_gamma   90.00
#
_symmetry.space_group_name_H-M   'P 1'
#
loop_
_entity.id
_entity.type
_entity.pdbx_description
1 polymer ?
#
loop_
_entity_poly.entity_id
_entity_poly.type
_entity_poly.pdbx_seq_one_letter_code
_entity_poly.pdbx_strand_id
1 'polypeptide(L)' 'GSVSVLGLMNDTENHVQLLIDEDVLNSEYVGCHPCINTSSLRLRTKDLVETILPAIHHEFVRVKL' A
#
# COMPACT_ATOMS: atom_id res chain seq x y z
N GLY A 1 -5.71 -4.43 14.51
CA GLY A 1 -6.47 -3.49 13.66
C GLY A 1 -5.60 -2.35 13.17
N SER A 2 -4.39 -2.64 12.70
CA SER A 2 -3.41 -1.67 12.20
C SER A 2 -2.68 -2.30 11.01
N VAL A 3 -3.45 -2.75 10.02
CA VAL A 3 -2.88 -3.30 8.78
C VAL A 3 -2.52 -2.10 7.91
N SER A 4 -1.24 -2.00 7.53
CA SER A 4 -0.71 -0.96 6.66
C SER A 4 0.06 -1.62 5.53
N VAL A 5 0.09 -0.99 4.35
CA VAL A 5 0.87 -1.46 3.19
C VAL A 5 2.36 -1.56 3.53
N LEU A 6 2.83 -0.77 4.51
CA LEU A 6 4.19 -0.87 5.06
C LEU A 6 4.46 -2.18 5.81
N GLY A 7 3.42 -2.93 6.21
CA GLY A 7 3.57 -4.24 6.83
C GLY A 7 4.20 -5.27 5.91
N LEU A 8 4.10 -5.08 4.59
CA LEU A 8 4.76 -5.91 3.57
C LEU A 8 6.29 -5.85 3.66
N MET A 9 6.86 -4.83 4.31
CA MET A 9 8.30 -4.80 4.63
C MET A 9 8.75 -5.98 5.50
N ASN A 10 7.84 -6.60 6.24
CA ASN A 10 8.15 -7.77 7.07
C ASN A 10 8.00 -9.09 6.30
N ASP A 11 7.43 -9.06 5.09
CA ASP A 11 7.23 -10.25 4.26
C ASP A 11 8.39 -10.43 3.29
N THR A 12 9.57 -10.76 3.82
CA THR A 12 10.79 -10.92 3.03
C THR A 12 10.76 -12.09 2.06
N GLU A 13 9.80 -13.00 2.22
CA GLU A 13 9.62 -14.19 1.38
C GLU A 13 8.41 -14.05 0.41
N ASN A 14 7.74 -12.89 0.38
CA ASN A 14 6.61 -12.59 -0.52
C ASN A 14 5.47 -13.63 -0.46
N HIS A 15 5.12 -14.11 0.74
CA HIS A 15 3.99 -15.04 0.92
C HIS A 15 2.63 -14.36 0.80
N VAL A 16 2.59 -13.04 0.90
CA VAL A 16 1.38 -12.23 0.80
C VAL A 16 1.24 -11.70 -0.62
N GLN A 17 0.01 -11.60 -1.12
CA GLN A 17 -0.28 -10.94 -2.39
C GLN A 17 -1.03 -9.63 -2.13
N LEU A 18 -0.47 -8.52 -2.60
CA LEU A 18 -1.12 -7.22 -2.47
C LEU A 18 -2.20 -7.05 -3.55
N LEU A 19 -3.43 -6.78 -3.13
CA LEU A 19 -4.54 -6.42 -4.02
C LEU A 19 -4.87 -4.95 -3.81
N ILE A 20 -4.93 -4.19 -4.91
CA ILE A 20 -5.31 -2.77 -4.87
C ILE A 20 -6.52 -2.55 -5.77
N ASP A 21 -7.55 -1.93 -5.20
CA ASP A 21 -8.74 -1.53 -5.94
C ASP A 21 -8.38 -0.46 -7.00
N GLU A 22 -8.91 -0.63 -8.20
CA GLU A 22 -8.81 0.32 -9.31
C GLU A 22 -9.18 1.75 -8.91
N ASP A 23 -10.20 1.94 -8.07
CA ASP A 23 -10.62 3.27 -7.63
C ASP A 23 -9.57 3.94 -6.74
N VAL A 24 -8.80 3.15 -5.98
CA VAL A 24 -7.69 3.64 -5.15
C VAL A 24 -6.49 4.03 -6.01
N LEU A 25 -6.21 3.27 -7.08
CA LEU A 25 -5.14 3.60 -8.04
C LEU A 25 -5.43 4.88 -8.83
N ASN A 26 -6.71 5.15 -9.10
CA ASN A 26 -7.16 6.34 -9.81
C ASN A 26 -7.25 7.60 -8.92
N SER A 27 -7.11 7.45 -7.60
CA SER A 27 -7.07 8.58 -6.66
C SER A 27 -5.69 9.25 -6.68
N GLU A 28 -5.66 10.58 -6.53
CA GLU A 28 -4.40 11.33 -6.42
C GLU A 28 -3.64 11.01 -5.12
N TYR A 29 -4.38 10.63 -4.06
CA TYR A 29 -3.81 10.27 -2.77
C TYR A 29 -4.45 9.00 -2.20
N VAL A 30 -3.62 8.16 -1.58
CA VAL A 30 -4.04 7.06 -0.71
C VAL A 30 -3.89 7.53 0.73
N GLY A 31 -5.01 7.53 1.47
CA GLY A 31 -4.98 7.66 2.92
C GLY A 31 -4.65 6.31 3.55
N CYS A 32 -3.54 6.21 4.28
CA CYS A 32 -3.25 5.05 5.10
C CYS A 32 -3.03 5.44 6.55
N HIS A 33 -3.47 4.58 7.47
CA HIS A 33 -3.18 4.74 8.88
C HIS A 33 -1.80 4.14 9.17
N PRO A 34 -0.81 4.93 9.67
CA PRO A 34 0.52 4.47 9.97
C PRO A 34 0.58 3.77 11.33
N CYS A 35 -0.24 2.74 11.50
CA CYS A 35 -0.24 1.86 12.67
C CYS A 35 -0.37 2.52 14.06
N ILE A 36 -0.71 3.80 14.14
CA ILE A 36 -1.12 4.52 15.36
C ILE A 36 -2.29 5.41 14.99
N ASN A 37 -3.41 5.23 15.70
CA ASN A 37 -4.73 5.80 15.37
C ASN A 37 -4.83 7.33 15.57
N THR A 38 -3.71 8.02 15.83
CA THR A 38 -3.65 9.47 16.07
C THR A 38 -3.11 10.26 14.88
N SER A 39 -2.73 9.60 13.78
CA SER A 39 -2.16 10.27 12.60
C SER A 39 -2.71 9.62 11.32
N SER A 40 -3.09 10.42 10.33
CA SER A 40 -3.44 9.93 8.98
C SER A 40 -2.33 10.34 8.02
N LEU A 41 -1.65 9.36 7.40
CA LEU A 41 -0.69 9.65 6.34
C LEU A 41 -1.43 9.70 5.02
N ARG A 42 -1.25 10.81 4.30
CA ARG A 42 -1.75 10.99 2.96
C ARG A 42 -0.56 10.87 2.01
N LEU A 43 -0.40 9.70 1.41
CA LEU A 43 0.65 9.41 0.43
C LEU A 43 0.08 9.63 -0.96
N ARG A 44 0.90 10.10 -1.90
CA ARG A 44 0.50 10.07 -3.30
C ARG A 44 0.48 8.61 -3.73
N THR A 45 -0.59 8.21 -4.41
CA THR A 45 -0.73 6.86 -4.95
C THR A 45 0.46 6.50 -5.84
N LYS A 46 0.95 7.49 -6.59
CA LYS A 46 2.16 7.38 -7.41
C LYS A 46 3.41 7.01 -6.60
N ASP A 47 3.64 7.67 -5.46
CA ASP A 47 4.81 7.39 -4.62
C ASP A 47 4.72 5.99 -4.00
N LEU A 48 3.50 5.55 -3.65
CA LEU A 48 3.27 4.17 -3.18
C LEU A 48 3.64 3.15 -4.28
N VAL A 49 3.11 3.32 -5.49
CA VAL A 49 3.26 2.36 -6.58
C VAL A 49 4.65 2.38 -7.22
N GLU A 50 5.24 3.55 -7.41
CA GLU A 50 6.50 3.70 -8.15
C GLU A 50 7.74 3.71 -7.25
N THR A 51 7.60 4.04 -5.96
CA THR A 51 8.76 4.13 -5.04
C THR A 51 8.70 3.06 -3.96
N ILE A 52 7.58 2.95 -3.24
CA ILE A 52 7.50 2.09 -2.06
C ILE A 52 7.43 0.61 -2.47
N LEU A 53 6.49 0.23 -3.34
CA LEU A 53 6.30 -1.17 -3.76
C LEU A 53 7.57 -1.79 -4.39
N PRO A 54 8.29 -1.10 -5.29
CA PRO A 54 9.56 -1.61 -5.82
C PRO A 54 10.65 -1.72 -4.76
N ALA A 55 10.72 -0.77 -3.82
CA ALA A 55 11.73 -0.79 -2.76
C ALA A 55 11.54 -1.94 -1.76
N ILE A 56 10.31 -2.44 -1.61
CA ILE A 56 9.99 -3.60 -0.75
C ILE A 56 9.86 -4.90 -1.55
N HIS A 57 10.21 -4.89 -2.84
CA HIS A 57 10.17 -6.04 -3.75
C HIS A 57 8.81 -6.74 -3.84
N HIS A 58 7.74 -5.95 -3.78
CA HIS A 58 6.39 -6.47 -3.73
C HIS A 58 5.54 -5.97 -4.90
N GLU A 59 5.03 -6.89 -5.70
CA GLU A 59 4.08 -6.57 -6.77
C GLU A 59 2.66 -6.50 -6.23
N PHE A 60 1.79 -5.79 -6.95
CA PHE A 60 0.37 -5.70 -6.64
C PHE A 60 -0.47 -6.15 -7.83
N VAL A 61 -1.64 -6.70 -7.53
CA VAL A 61 -2.65 -7.02 -8.53
C VAL A 61 -3.79 -6.01 -8.42
N ARG A 62 -4.10 -5.37 -9.54
CA ARG A 62 -5.26 -4.48 -9.66
C ARG A 62 -6.53 -5.31 -9.67
N VAL A 63 -7.46 -4.98 -8.79
CA VAL A 63 -8.79 -5.58 -8.75
C VAL A 63 -9.86 -4.51 -8.95
N LYS A 64 -10.98 -4.90 -9.53
CA LYS A 64 -12.18 -4.07 -9.64
C LYS A 64 -13.30 -4.81 -8.94
N LEU A 65 -13.83 -4.22 -7.87
CA LEU A 65 -15.00 -4.72 -7.15
C LEU A 65 -16.31 -4.23 -7.79
#